data_AF-A0A0J7JXR7-F1
#
_entry.id   AF-A0A0J7JXR7-F1
#
_cell.length_a   1.000
_cell.length_b   1.000
_cell.length_c   1.000
_cell.angle_alpha   90.00
_cell.angle_beta   90.00
_cell.angle_gamma   90.00
#
_symmetry.space_group_name_H-M   'P 1'
#
loop_
_entity.id
_entity.type
_entity.pdbx_description
1 polymer ?
#
loop_
_entity_poly.entity_id
_entity_poly.type
_entity_poly.pdbx_seq_one_letter_code
_entity_poly.pdbx_strand_id
1 'polypeptide(L)'
;MQARTGLKTYVIGPGPHYNIRNLTKSGPDNPPAYTIRGREISKLQEFAPGPGAYSPELCPPMNHSRRAPAYSMKSRGVTKILDEGPGPNSYSLPTCIGPKVPDKVAKGAFSM
;
A
#
# COMPACT_ATOMS: atom_id res chain seq x y z
N MET A 1 14.89 8.78 0.10
CA MET A 1 16.27 8.78 -0.45
C MET A 1 16.84 10.15 -0.18
N GLN A 2 18.08 10.26 0.33
CA GLN A 2 18.74 11.56 0.48
C GLN A 2 19.56 11.84 -0.77
N ALA A 3 19.47 13.07 -1.30
CA ALA A 3 20.38 13.58 -2.32
C ALA A 3 21.84 13.45 -1.81
N ARG A 4 22.78 13.26 -2.74
CA ARG A 4 24.23 13.17 -2.44
C ARG A 4 24.86 14.51 -2.02
N THR A 5 24.07 15.46 -1.53
CA THR A 5 24.46 16.85 -1.31
C THR A 5 25.32 17.02 -0.05
N GLY A 6 26.63 16.81 -0.22
CA GLY A 6 27.68 17.23 0.71
C GLY A 6 29.03 17.52 0.03
N LEU A 7 29.17 17.25 -1.27
CA LEU A 7 30.42 17.43 -2.00
C LEU A 7 30.51 18.86 -2.56
N LYS A 8 31.29 19.72 -1.89
CA LYS A 8 31.80 20.96 -2.49
C LYS A 8 32.78 20.57 -3.61
N THR A 9 32.33 20.59 -4.85
CA THR A 9 33.20 20.41 -6.02
C THR A 9 34.04 21.67 -6.21
N TYR A 10 35.26 21.67 -5.66
CA TYR A 10 36.24 22.72 -5.95
C TYR A 10 36.81 22.48 -7.35
N VAL A 11 36.74 23.50 -8.21
CA VAL A 11 37.10 23.39 -9.64
C VAL A 11 38.63 23.43 -9.76
N ILE A 12 39.23 22.31 -10.16
CA ILE A 12 40.65 22.22 -10.52
C ILE A 12 40.70 21.90 -12.03
N GLY A 13 40.78 22.93 -12.87
CA GLY A 13 41.09 22.81 -14.31
C GLY A 13 39.90 22.84 -15.30
N PRO A 14 40.20 22.90 -16.62
CA PRO A 14 39.23 23.19 -17.70
C PRO A 14 38.38 21.97 -18.14
N GLY A 15 38.14 21.01 -17.26
CA GLY A 15 37.40 19.78 -17.59
C GLY A 15 35.87 19.95 -17.64
N PRO A 16 35.14 19.02 -18.29
CA PRO A 16 33.68 19.06 -18.33
C PRO A 16 33.07 18.83 -16.95
N HIS A 17 32.02 19.59 -16.63
CA HIS A 17 31.32 19.53 -15.35
C HIS A 17 29.87 19.07 -15.54
N TYR A 18 29.45 18.05 -14.79
CA TYR A 18 28.08 17.53 -14.84
C TYR A 18 27.29 17.98 -13.61
N ASN A 19 26.08 18.49 -13.83
CA ASN A 19 25.20 18.90 -12.75
C ASN A 19 24.53 17.68 -12.09
N ILE A 20 25.04 17.26 -10.93
CA ILE A 20 24.56 16.08 -10.19
C ILE A 20 23.68 16.44 -8.97
N ARG A 21 23.22 17.70 -8.86
CA ARG A 21 22.55 18.20 -7.65
C ARG A 21 21.27 17.42 -7.29
N ASN A 22 20.53 16.96 -8.29
CA ASN A 22 19.24 16.27 -8.11
C ASN A 22 19.32 14.79 -8.55
N LEU A 23 20.49 14.17 -8.41
CA LEU A 23 20.71 12.78 -8.82
C LEU A 23 21.08 11.90 -7.62
N THR A 24 20.31 10.82 -7.41
CA THR A 24 20.60 9.75 -6.45
C THR A 24 21.40 8.63 -7.13
N LYS A 25 21.89 7.65 -6.36
CA LYS A 25 22.55 6.44 -6.90
C LYS A 25 21.65 5.69 -7.91
N SER A 26 20.34 5.78 -7.75
CA SER A 26 19.33 5.02 -8.49
C SER A 26 18.54 5.83 -9.53
N GLY A 27 18.84 7.13 -9.70
CA GLY A 27 18.10 7.99 -10.62
C GLY A 27 17.81 9.39 -10.05
N PRO A 28 17.00 10.20 -10.74
CA PRO A 28 16.66 11.55 -10.30
C PRO A 28 15.98 11.54 -8.93
N ASP A 29 16.35 12.51 -8.09
CA ASP A 29 15.77 12.71 -6.77
C ASP A 29 14.41 13.39 -6.90
N ASN A 30 13.35 12.58 -7.02
CA ASN A 30 11.99 13.05 -7.02
C ASN A 30 11.35 12.74 -5.65
N PRO A 31 10.87 13.76 -4.91
CA PRO A 31 10.11 13.50 -3.70
C PRO A 31 8.81 12.76 -4.03
N PRO A 32 8.27 11.95 -3.12
CA PRO A 32 7.02 11.25 -3.35
C PRO A 32 5.86 12.23 -3.57
N ALA A 33 5.10 12.03 -4.65
CA ALA A 33 3.91 12.79 -4.96
C ALA A 33 2.67 12.03 -4.47
N TYR A 34 2.06 12.51 -3.39
CA TYR A 34 0.85 11.90 -2.82
C TYR A 34 -0.41 12.59 -3.36
N THR A 35 -1.44 11.80 -3.67
CA THR A 35 -2.77 12.31 -4.04
C THR A 35 -3.81 11.84 -3.03
N ILE A 36 -4.76 12.71 -2.68
CA ILE A 36 -5.90 12.36 -1.85
C ILE A 36 -7.11 12.20 -2.78
N ARG A 37 -7.59 10.98 -2.95
CA ARG A 37 -8.82 10.70 -3.71
C ARG A 37 -10.03 11.21 -2.93
N GLY A 38 -10.96 11.88 -3.60
CA GLY A 38 -12.22 12.31 -3.01
C GLY A 38 -13.05 11.12 -2.48
N ARG A 39 -13.80 11.35 -1.41
CA ARG A 39 -14.74 10.37 -0.85
C ARG A 39 -15.91 10.19 -1.81
N GLU A 40 -16.25 8.94 -2.12
CA GLU A 40 -17.48 8.64 -2.85
C GLU A 40 -18.69 9.03 -2.00
N ILE A 41 -19.53 9.92 -2.52
CA ILE A 41 -20.81 10.24 -1.92
C ILE A 41 -21.72 9.06 -2.24
N SER A 42 -21.76 8.07 -1.35
CA SER A 42 -22.82 7.07 -1.36
C SER A 42 -24.13 7.84 -1.17
N LYS A 43 -24.88 8.06 -2.26
CA LYS A 43 -26.25 8.55 -2.16
C LYS A 43 -27.00 7.50 -1.36
N LEU A 44 -27.32 7.80 -0.11
CA LEU A 44 -28.35 7.03 0.60
C LEU A 44 -29.59 7.16 -0.27
N GLN A 45 -29.95 6.05 -0.91
CA GLN A 45 -31.16 6.00 -1.69
C GLN A 45 -32.30 6.09 -0.69
N GLU A 46 -32.93 7.26 -0.58
CA GLU A 46 -34.12 7.44 0.22
C GLU A 46 -35.22 6.57 -0.39
N PHE A 47 -35.39 5.36 0.15
CA PHE A 47 -36.51 4.49 -0.15
C PHE A 47 -37.79 4.96 0.56
N ALA A 48 -38.05 6.26 0.54
CA ALA A 48 -39.29 6.80 1.05
C ALA A 48 -40.42 6.42 0.07
N PRO A 49 -41.54 5.82 0.54
CA PRO A 49 -42.69 5.58 -0.32
C PRO A 49 -43.21 6.91 -0.88
N GLY A 50 -43.70 6.88 -2.12
CA GLY A 50 -44.39 8.01 -2.72
C GLY A 50 -45.70 8.37 -1.98
N PRO A 51 -46.28 9.54 -2.27
CA PRO A 51 -47.58 9.90 -1.71
C PRO A 51 -48.64 8.85 -2.08
N GLY A 52 -49.34 8.32 -1.07
CA GLY A 52 -50.34 7.24 -1.25
C GLY A 52 -49.79 5.81 -1.23
N ALA A 53 -48.46 5.61 -1.20
CA ALA A 53 -47.84 4.28 -1.03
C ALA A 53 -47.59 3.91 0.44
N TYR A 54 -48.09 4.72 1.38
CA TYR A 54 -48.04 4.44 2.82
C TYR A 54 -49.28 3.63 3.22
N SER A 55 -49.08 2.52 3.92
CA SER A 55 -50.14 1.70 4.51
C SER A 55 -49.99 1.67 6.04
N PRO A 56 -50.42 2.72 6.75
CA PRO A 56 -50.30 2.81 8.21
C PRO A 56 -51.04 1.68 8.94
N GLU A 57 -52.09 1.11 8.33
CA GLU A 57 -52.81 -0.06 8.82
C GLU A 57 -52.00 -1.37 8.85
N LEU A 58 -50.94 -1.48 8.04
CA LEU A 58 -50.03 -2.63 8.05
C LEU A 58 -48.93 -2.49 9.10
N CYS A 59 -48.74 -1.28 9.64
CA CYS A 59 -47.81 -1.09 10.74
C CYS A 59 -48.40 -1.71 12.01
N PRO A 60 -47.58 -2.42 12.82
CA PRO A 60 -47.99 -2.81 14.15
C PRO A 60 -48.50 -1.58 14.91
N PRO A 61 -49.56 -1.70 15.74
CA PRO A 61 -50.14 -0.56 16.43
C PRO A 61 -49.04 0.18 17.18
N MET A 62 -48.71 1.38 16.69
CA MET A 62 -47.78 2.32 17.31
C MET A 62 -48.49 2.99 18.49
N ASN A 63 -49.18 2.20 19.31
CA ASN A 63 -49.71 2.69 20.57
C ASN A 63 -48.51 3.16 21.38
N HIS A 64 -48.65 4.37 21.93
CA HIS A 64 -47.70 5.12 22.74
C HIS A 64 -47.18 4.40 24.01
N SER A 65 -47.40 3.10 24.12
CA SER A 65 -46.84 2.21 25.13
C SER A 65 -45.39 1.93 24.79
N ARG A 66 -44.49 2.44 25.64
CA ARG A 66 -43.03 2.24 25.62
C ARG A 66 -42.63 0.88 25.05
N ARG A 67 -42.20 0.86 23.78
CA ARG A 67 -41.53 -0.29 23.19
C ARG A 67 -40.03 -0.18 23.49
N ALA A 68 -39.44 -1.23 24.03
CA ALA A 68 -38.00 -1.28 24.19
C ALA A 68 -37.32 -1.23 22.80
N PRO A 69 -36.20 -0.52 22.65
CA PRO A 69 -35.47 -0.48 21.38
C PRO A 69 -35.06 -1.89 20.95
N ALA A 70 -35.23 -2.19 19.65
CA ALA A 70 -34.78 -3.44 19.06
C ALA A 70 -33.45 -3.20 18.33
N TYR A 71 -32.38 -3.83 18.81
CA TYR A 71 -31.05 -3.75 18.22
C TYR A 71 -30.76 -5.02 17.41
N SER A 72 -30.10 -4.86 16.25
CA SER A 72 -29.56 -5.97 15.48
C SER A 72 -28.05 -5.82 15.36
N MET A 73 -27.32 -6.94 15.47
CA MET A 73 -25.89 -7.00 15.20
C MET A 73 -25.67 -7.85 13.96
N LYS A 74 -25.00 -7.28 12.95
CA LYS A 74 -24.55 -8.03 11.78
C LYS A 74 -23.32 -8.86 12.16
N SER A 75 -23.17 -10.05 11.57
CA SER A 75 -21.95 -10.84 11.72
C SER A 75 -20.73 -10.09 11.19
N ARG A 76 -19.56 -10.35 11.80
CA ARG A 76 -18.29 -9.84 11.27
C ARG A 76 -18.01 -10.53 9.93
N GLY A 77 -17.71 -9.73 8.90
CA GLY A 77 -17.20 -10.26 7.64
C GLY A 77 -15.87 -10.98 7.87
N VAL A 78 -15.69 -12.15 7.28
CA VAL A 78 -14.40 -12.83 7.29
C VAL A 78 -13.47 -12.06 6.37
N THR A 79 -12.64 -11.17 6.92
CA THR A 79 -11.46 -10.69 6.21
C THR A 79 -10.52 -11.87 6.11
N LYS A 80 -10.51 -12.55 4.97
CA LYS A 80 -9.43 -13.49 4.64
C LYS A 80 -8.17 -12.65 4.55
N ILE A 81 -7.37 -12.64 5.61
CA ILE A 81 -5.97 -12.24 5.49
C ILE A 81 -5.39 -13.34 4.61
N LEU A 82 -5.21 -13.04 3.33
CA LEU A 82 -4.52 -13.94 2.43
C LEU A 82 -3.09 -13.95 2.94
N ASP A 83 -2.71 -15.04 3.59
CA ASP A 83 -1.34 -15.32 3.98
C ASP A 83 -0.57 -15.66 2.70
N GLU A 84 -0.33 -14.64 1.85
CA GLU A 84 0.40 -14.79 0.58
C GLU A 84 1.93 -14.82 0.80
N GLY A 85 2.37 -15.26 1.97
CA GLY A 85 3.77 -15.48 2.29
C GLY A 85 4.15 -16.94 2.08
N PRO A 86 5.34 -17.26 1.53
CA PRO A 86 5.90 -18.59 1.70
C PRO A 86 6.00 -18.90 3.21
N GLY A 87 5.60 -20.10 3.62
CA GLY A 87 5.72 -20.51 5.01
C GLY A 87 7.17 -20.44 5.52
N PRO A 88 7.41 -20.49 6.83
CA PRO A 88 8.72 -20.27 7.44
C PRO A 88 9.86 -21.20 6.95
N ASN A 89 9.52 -22.27 6.21
CA ASN A 89 10.47 -23.22 5.61
C ASN A 89 10.37 -23.30 4.06
N SER A 90 9.68 -22.36 3.42
CA SER A 90 9.45 -22.36 1.95
C SER A 90 10.40 -21.43 1.19
N TYR A 91 11.42 -20.90 1.84
CA TYR A 91 12.44 -20.08 1.20
C TYR A 91 13.54 -20.97 0.59
N SER A 92 13.56 -21.07 -0.74
CA SER A 92 14.69 -21.67 -1.46
C SER A 92 15.85 -20.67 -1.54
N LEU A 93 16.90 -20.89 -0.74
CA LEU A 93 18.11 -20.09 -0.82
C LEU A 93 19.03 -20.63 -1.93
N PRO A 94 19.67 -19.76 -2.71
CA PRO A 94 20.70 -20.18 -3.67
C PRO A 94 21.91 -20.76 -2.91
N THR A 95 22.59 -21.75 -3.50
CA THR A 95 23.73 -22.44 -2.88
C THR A 95 24.84 -21.46 -2.51
N CYS A 96 25.22 -21.42 -1.23
CA CYS A 96 26.28 -20.54 -0.71
C CYS A 96 27.70 -21.09 -0.93
N ILE A 97 27.84 -22.27 -1.52
CA ILE A 97 29.10 -22.99 -1.72
C ILE A 97 29.21 -23.37 -3.20
N GLY A 98 30.34 -23.03 -3.84
CA GLY A 98 30.65 -23.38 -5.22
C GLY A 98 30.56 -22.20 -6.22
N PRO A 99 30.79 -22.45 -7.51
CA PRO A 99 31.00 -21.42 -8.53
C PRO A 99 29.74 -20.64 -8.97
N LYS A 100 28.63 -20.70 -8.22
CA LYS A 100 27.33 -20.12 -8.61
C LYS A 100 26.62 -19.36 -7.48
N VAL A 101 27.40 -18.76 -6.57
CA VAL A 101 26.88 -17.87 -5.51
C VAL A 101 26.45 -16.54 -6.13
N PRO A 102 25.20 -16.08 -5.96
CA PRO A 102 24.70 -14.86 -6.62
C PRO A 102 25.49 -13.59 -6.28
N ASP A 103 26.04 -13.54 -5.08
CA ASP A 103 26.73 -12.37 -4.50
C ASP A 103 28.26 -12.44 -4.60
N LYS A 104 28.84 -13.51 -5.17
CA LYS A 104 30.29 -13.69 -5.30
C LYS A 104 30.68 -14.25 -6.66
N VAL A 105 31.60 -13.57 -7.33
CA VAL A 105 32.21 -14.05 -8.58
C VAL A 105 33.23 -15.15 -8.27
N ALA A 106 33.14 -16.28 -8.96
CA ALA A 106 34.13 -17.35 -8.86
C ALA A 106 35.50 -16.86 -9.36
N LYS A 107 36.56 -17.08 -8.57
CA LYS A 107 37.94 -16.81 -9.00
C LYS A 107 38.60 -18.10 -9.46
N GLY A 108 39.38 -18.02 -10.53
CA GLY A 108 40.17 -19.16 -11.01
C GLY A 108 41.20 -19.59 -9.97
N ALA A 109 41.34 -20.90 -9.76
CA ALA A 109 42.46 -21.47 -9.05
C ALA A 109 43.58 -21.72 -10.05
N PHE A 110 44.73 -21.10 -9.85
CA PHE A 110 45.93 -21.34 -10.64
C PHE A 110 46.92 -22.10 -9.75
N SER A 111 47.34 -23.29 -10.18
CA SER A 111 48.50 -23.96 -9.58
C SER A 111 49.78 -23.50 -10.28
N MET A 112 50.87 -23.53 -9.54
CA MET A 112 52.23 -23.31 -10.05
C MET A 112 52.77 -24.57 -10.72
#